data_AF-A0A0A1PLZ9-F1
#
_entry.id   AF-A0A0A1PLZ9-F1
#
_cell.length_a   1.000
_cell.length_b   1.000
_cell.length_c   1.000
_cell.angle_alpha   90.00
_cell.angle_beta   90.00
_cell.angle_gamma   90.00
#
_symmetry.space_group_name_H-M   'P 1'
#
loop_
_entity.id
_entity.type
_entity.pdbx_description
1 polymer ?
#
loop_
_entity_poly.entity_id
_entity_poly.type
_entity_poly.pdbx_seq_one_letter_code
_entity_poly.pdbx_strand_id
1 'polypeptide(L)'
;MLARARSAFTRHPHAVGESYFEHFGAAMRYCGTFLFCAFCAFVHAFLPFLFEKTASTTVRKMVADMNARSHAPQGTVETTTQAAE
;
A
#
# COMPACT_ATOMS: atom_id res chain seq x y z
N MET A 1 2.22 0.03 -29.45
CA MET A 1 2.10 -0.51 -28.08
C MET A 1 3.11 0.13 -27.11
N LEU A 2 4.41 0.23 -27.46
CA LEU A 2 5.45 0.81 -26.59
C LEU A 2 5.20 2.27 -26.13
N ALA A 3 4.62 3.11 -26.98
CA ALA A 3 4.34 4.52 -26.64
C ALA A 3 3.29 4.70 -25.52
N ARG A 4 2.34 3.76 -25.37
CA ARG A 4 1.31 3.81 -24.32
C ARG A 4 1.85 3.37 -22.97
N ALA A 5 2.78 2.40 -22.96
CA ALA A 5 3.49 2.01 -21.74
C ALA A 5 4.30 3.17 -21.18
N ARG A 6 5.08 3.87 -22.03
CA ARG A 6 5.88 5.01 -21.59
C ARG A 6 5.03 6.12 -20.95
N SER A 7 3.87 6.45 -21.52
CA SER A 7 2.99 7.47 -20.93
C SER A 7 2.36 7.02 -19.62
N ALA A 8 2.06 5.73 -19.45
CA ALA A 8 1.55 5.18 -18.19
C ALA A 8 2.61 5.23 -17.07
N PHE A 9 3.86 4.88 -17.40
CA PHE A 9 4.98 4.89 -16.45
C PHE A 9 5.48 6.29 -16.10
N THR A 10 5.26 7.30 -16.95
CA THR A 10 5.66 8.69 -16.65
C THR A 10 4.53 9.56 -16.13
N ARG A 11 3.26 9.36 -16.53
CA ARG A 11 2.13 10.17 -16.02
C ARG A 11 1.90 10.00 -14.53
N HIS A 12 1.96 8.77 -14.03
CA HIS A 12 1.65 8.47 -12.63
C HIS A 12 2.65 9.12 -11.64
N PRO A 13 3.98 8.96 -11.80
CA PRO A 13 4.95 9.63 -10.92
C PRO A 13 4.90 11.17 -11.08
N HIS A 14 4.72 11.70 -12.30
CA HIS A 14 4.59 13.14 -12.49
C HIS A 14 3.31 13.73 -11.86
N ALA A 15 2.24 12.95 -11.76
CA ALA A 15 0.98 13.39 -11.13
C ALA A 15 1.10 13.52 -9.59
N VAL A 16 2.07 12.83 -8.98
CA VAL A 16 2.39 12.94 -7.55
C VAL A 16 3.67 13.75 -7.28
N GLY A 17 4.30 14.31 -8.32
CA GLY A 17 5.49 15.15 -8.19
C GLY A 17 6.79 14.38 -7.91
N GLU A 18 6.82 13.07 -8.13
CA GLU A 18 8.00 12.22 -7.86
C GLU A 18 8.74 11.87 -9.16
N SER A 19 10.06 11.68 -9.08
CA SER A 19 10.80 11.06 -10.18
C SER A 19 10.46 9.56 -10.29
N TYR A 20 10.67 8.97 -11.46
CA TYR A 20 10.37 7.55 -11.69
C TYR A 20 11.08 6.63 -10.69
N PHE A 21 12.35 6.89 -10.37
CA PHE A 21 13.14 6.06 -9.47
C PHE A 21 12.72 6.22 -8.00
N GLU A 22 12.32 7.42 -7.57
CA GLU A 22 11.75 7.63 -6.23
C GLU A 22 10.43 6.87 -6.08
N HIS A 23 9.55 6.99 -7.08
CA HIS A 23 8.27 6.28 -7.08
C HIS A 23 8.45 4.76 -7.13
N PHE A 24 9.37 4.27 -7.97
CA PHE A 24 9.70 2.86 -8.09
C PHE A 24 10.29 2.29 -6.78
N GLY A 25 11.25 2.98 -6.19
CA GLY A 25 11.86 2.55 -4.92
C GLY A 25 10.83 2.45 -3.80
N ALA A 26 9.91 3.42 -3.72
CA ALA A 26 8.86 3.36 -2.74
C ALA A 26 7.80 2.27 -3.02
N ALA A 27 7.43 2.05 -4.29
CA ALA A 27 6.56 0.95 -4.68
C ALA A 27 7.17 -0.41 -4.31
N MET A 28 8.47 -0.59 -4.55
CA MET A 28 9.21 -1.80 -4.16
C MET A 28 9.23 -1.99 -2.64
N ARG A 29 9.40 -0.91 -1.85
CA ARG A 29 9.30 -0.97 -0.38
C ARG A 29 7.92 -1.42 0.09
N TYR A 30 6.85 -0.90 -0.50
CA TYR A 30 5.49 -1.34 -0.16
C TYR A 30 5.25 -2.79 -0.55
N CYS A 31 5.74 -3.23 -1.70
CA CYS A 31 5.66 -4.63 -2.13
C CYS A 31 6.29 -5.57 -1.08
N GLY A 32 7.53 -5.28 -0.65
CA GLY A 32 8.20 -6.06 0.38
C GLY A 32 7.43 -6.06 1.71
N THR A 33 6.84 -4.93 2.08
CA THR A 33 6.03 -4.81 3.31
C THR A 33 4.73 -5.62 3.22
N PHE A 34 4.07 -5.66 2.05
CA PHE A 34 2.89 -6.50 1.83
C PHE A 34 3.21 -7.99 1.92
N LEU A 35 4.33 -8.42 1.35
CA LEU A 35 4.79 -9.81 1.47
C LEU A 35 5.04 -10.20 2.93
N PHE A 36 5.64 -9.30 3.71
CA PHE A 36 5.81 -9.49 5.15
C PHE A 36 4.47 -9.57 5.90
N CYS A 37 3.52 -8.67 5.63
CA CYS A 37 2.19 -8.73 6.22
C CYS A 37 1.46 -10.03 5.87
N ALA A 38 1.56 -10.48 4.62
CA ALA A 38 0.98 -11.74 4.16
C ALA A 38 1.60 -12.93 4.90
N PHE A 39 2.93 -12.93 5.07
CA PHE A 39 3.63 -13.95 5.86
C PHE A 39 3.18 -13.95 7.33
N CYS A 40 3.11 -12.78 7.97
CA CYS A 40 2.64 -12.68 9.36
C CYS A 40 1.20 -13.17 9.51
N ALA A 41 0.30 -12.79 8.59
CA ALA A 41 -1.10 -13.23 8.61
C ALA A 41 -1.21 -14.75 8.36
N PHE A 42 -0.40 -15.29 7.46
CA PHE A 42 -0.32 -16.72 7.20
C PHE A 42 0.11 -17.49 8.46
N VAL A 43 1.20 -17.07 9.12
CA VAL A 43 1.66 -17.70 10.36
C VAL A 43 0.60 -17.56 11.47
N HIS A 44 -0.03 -16.39 11.60
CA HIS A 44 -1.09 -16.15 12.58
C HIS A 44 -2.30 -17.09 12.39
N ALA A 45 -2.63 -17.45 11.14
CA ALA A 45 -3.71 -18.39 10.85
C ALA A 45 -3.47 -19.79 11.46
N PHE A 46 -2.21 -20.21 11.62
CA PHE A 46 -1.85 -21.46 12.31
C PHE A 46 -1.56 -21.25 13.80
N LEU A 47 -1.01 -20.09 14.17
CA LEU A 47 -0.59 -19.74 15.51
C LEU A 47 -1.25 -18.41 15.93
N PRO A 48 -2.50 -18.42 16.42
CA PRO A 48 -3.30 -17.21 16.63
C PRO A 48 -2.76 -16.28 17.74
N PHE A 49 -1.78 -16.72 18.53
CA PHE A 49 -1.11 -15.88 19.53
C PHE A 49 0.11 -15.13 18.97
N LEU A 50 0.59 -15.47 17.77
CA LEU A 50 1.74 -14.83 17.15
C LEU A 50 1.28 -13.79 16.12
N PHE A 51 1.90 -12.60 16.10
CA PHE A 51 1.58 -11.50 15.15
C PHE A 51 0.18 -10.89 15.23
N GLU A 52 -0.51 -10.97 16.38
CA GLU A 52 -1.92 -10.56 16.55
C GLU A 52 -2.28 -9.18 15.96
N LYS A 53 -1.40 -8.19 16.13
CA LYS A 53 -1.60 -6.82 15.60
C LYS A 53 -0.56 -6.39 14.57
N THR A 54 0.34 -7.29 14.15
CA THR A 54 1.51 -6.92 13.35
C THR A 54 1.11 -6.54 11.92
N ALA A 55 0.30 -7.37 11.26
CA ALA A 55 -0.16 -7.09 9.90
C ALA A 55 -1.04 -5.83 9.87
N SER A 56 -2.02 -5.71 10.76
CA SER A 56 -2.95 -4.58 10.80
C SER A 56 -2.27 -3.24 11.12
N THR A 57 -1.38 -3.22 12.12
CA THR A 57 -0.59 -2.01 12.46
C THR A 57 0.29 -1.58 11.29
N THR A 58 0.92 -2.54 10.61
CA THR A 58 1.81 -2.26 9.48
C THR A 58 1.03 -1.68 8.30
N VAL A 59 -0.11 -2.27 7.95
CA VAL A 59 -0.98 -1.74 6.87
C VAL A 59 -1.48 -0.33 7.21
N ARG A 60 -1.88 -0.04 8.46
CA ARG A 60 -2.30 1.32 8.87
C ARG A 60 -1.17 2.34 8.70
N LYS A 61 0.06 1.98 9.05
CA LYS A 61 1.24 2.83 8.83
C LYS A 61 1.49 3.06 7.35
N MET A 62 1.33 2.03 6.51
CA MET A 62 1.47 2.18 5.05
C MET A 62 0.43 3.13 4.47
N VAL A 63 -0.84 3.03 4.89
CA VAL A 63 -1.91 3.94 4.44
C VAL A 63 -1.58 5.38 4.82
N ALA A 64 -1.14 5.62 6.07
CA ALA A 64 -0.75 6.95 6.50
C ALA A 64 0.42 7.53 5.67
N ASP A 65 1.43 6.71 5.38
CA ASP A 65 2.59 7.08 4.58
C ASP A 65 2.22 7.33 3.10
N MET A 66 1.36 6.49 2.50
CA MET A 66 0.84 6.69 1.15
C MET A 66 0.02 7.99 1.04
N ASN A 67 -0.79 8.30 2.05
CA ASN A 67 -1.57 9.54 2.11
C ASN A 67 -0.67 10.77 2.23
N ALA A 68 0.37 10.72 3.07
CA ALA A 68 1.32 11.82 3.20
C ALA A 68 2.10 12.10 1.90
N ARG A 69 2.32 11.06 1.08
CA ARG A 69 2.98 11.17 -0.23
C ARG A 69 2.03 11.54 -1.38
N SER A 70 0.73 11.38 -1.19
CA SER A 70 -0.28 11.70 -2.19
C SER A 70 -0.72 13.15 -2.02
N HIS A 71 -0.27 14.07 -2.88
CA HIS A 71 -0.80 15.44 -2.93
C HIS A 71 -2.22 15.54 -3.54
N ALA A 72 -2.76 14.43 -4.06
CA ALA A 72 -4.13 14.37 -4.57
C ALA A 72 -5.12 13.95 -3.46
N PRO A 73 -6.31 14.56 -3.39
CA PRO A 73 -7.32 14.18 -2.42
C PRO A 73 -7.75 12.73 -2.68
N GLN A 74 -7.47 11.85 -1.73
CA GLN A 74 -7.93 10.46 -1.75
C GLN A 74 -9.46 10.45 -1.59
N GLY A 75 -10.16 9.74 -2.47
CA GLY A 75 -11.60 9.50 -2.33
C GLY A 75 -11.87 8.87 -0.96
N THR A 76 -12.81 9.43 -0.21
CA THR A 76 -13.24 8.91 1.09
C THR A 76 -13.59 7.44 0.95
N VAL A 77 -12.80 6.55 1.54
CA VAL A 77 -13.17 5.16 1.72
C VAL A 77 -14.35 5.15 2.68
N GLU A 78 -15.57 5.07 2.14
CA GLU A 78 -16.77 4.84 2.92
C GLU A 78 -16.57 3.54 3.70
N THR A 79 -16.29 3.70 4.99
CA THR A 79 -16.27 2.59 5.93
C THR A 79 -17.71 2.18 6.13
N THR A 80 -18.25 1.34 5.22
CA THR A 80 -19.44 0.57 5.52
C THR A 80 -19.05 -0.41 6.62
N THR A 81 -19.29 0.00 7.86
CA THR A 81 -19.31 -0.86 9.04
C THR A 81 -20.19 -2.07 8.73
N GLN A 82 -19.57 -3.18 8.33
CA GLN A 82 -20.21 -4.47 8.43
C GLN A 82 -20.09 -4.88 9.89
N ALA A 83 -21.06 -4.40 10.68
CA ALA A 83 -21.40 -4.98 11.97
C ALA A 83 -21.75 -6.44 11.69
N ALA A 84 -20.81 -7.33 12.00
CA ALA A 84 -21.09 -8.74 12.16
C ALA A 84 -21.99 -8.89 13.40
N GLU A 85 -22.93 -9.80 13.24
CA GLU A 85 -24.04 -10.19 14.11
C GLU A 85 -23.63 -10.57 15.54
#